data_AF-A0A5M6ZEH6-F1
#
_entry.id   AF-A0A5M6ZEH6-F1
#
_cell.length_a   1.000
_cell.length_b   1.000
_cell.length_c   1.000
_cell.angle_alpha   90.00
_cell.angle_beta   90.00
_cell.angle_gamma   90.00
#
_symmetry.space_group_name_H-M   'P 1'
#
loop_
_entity.id
_entity.type
_entity.pdbx_description
1 polymer ?
#
loop_
_entity_poly.entity_id
_entity_poly.type
_entity_poly.pdbx_seq_one_letter_code
_entity_poly.pdbx_strand_id
1 'polypeptide(L)'
;MLATLARIFSPGRFVRDRRGVSAVEFALIAPLLIGLYLGAAQLTLALSADRKVSGAALIVADLAAQRDTITNAEIADYFAAGRAMTAPFDGSGMALRISSVRMDENGQIFLDWSVAEGMDPSAVAPSLPANLLAPGGSVIVVDAQMPFKTSFGDLFGSPVSLSDTAWLRPRRTGHVTNTSEPTGGVDAPPTELLPDPEPEPQPEPQPQPEPEPEPAPPPESEPEPSPPPAHCPPGHRRQGRC
;
A
#
# COMPACT_ATOMS: atom_id res chain seq x y z
N MET A 1 43.80 -48.36 -12.67
CA MET A 1 43.66 -46.89 -12.60
C MET A 1 42.81 -46.38 -11.42
N LEU A 2 42.47 -47.23 -10.43
CA LEU A 2 41.64 -46.87 -9.26
C LEU A 2 42.42 -46.77 -7.93
N ALA A 3 43.72 -47.09 -7.92
CA ALA A 3 44.54 -47.13 -6.70
C ALA A 3 45.27 -45.81 -6.39
N THR A 4 45.19 -44.79 -7.25
CA THR A 4 45.97 -43.55 -7.12
C THR A 4 45.20 -42.39 -6.46
N LEU A 5 43.88 -42.52 -6.26
CA LEU A 5 43.07 -41.46 -5.62
C LEU A 5 43.05 -41.55 -4.09
N ALA A 6 43.33 -42.72 -3.51
CA ALA A 6 43.29 -42.92 -2.04
C ALA A 6 44.50 -42.32 -1.29
N ARG A 7 45.53 -41.83 -1.99
CA ARG A 7 46.73 -41.23 -1.38
C ARG A 7 46.63 -39.71 -1.12
N ILE A 8 45.54 -39.06 -1.56
CA ILE A 8 45.38 -37.60 -1.43
C ILE A 8 44.67 -37.20 -0.12
N PHE A 9 43.93 -38.12 0.51
CA PHE A 9 43.17 -37.86 1.74
C PHE A 9 43.78 -38.56 2.96
N SER A 10 44.90 -38.03 3.47
CA SER A 10 45.44 -38.45 4.77
C SER A 10 45.07 -37.40 5.84
N PRO A 11 44.11 -37.68 6.75
CA PRO A 11 43.59 -36.70 7.70
C PRO A 11 44.65 -36.19 8.69
N GLY A 12 45.72 -36.96 8.94
CA GLY A 12 46.81 -36.59 9.86
C GLY A 12 47.69 -35.42 9.38
N ARG A 13 47.70 -35.12 8.06
CA ARG A 13 48.40 -33.93 7.52
C ARG A 13 47.52 -32.66 7.57
N PHE A 14 46.20 -32.81 7.52
CA PHE A 14 45.26 -31.69 7.63
C PHE A 14 45.19 -31.11 9.04
N VAL A 15 45.28 -31.95 10.09
CA VAL A 15 45.21 -31.49 11.49
C VAL A 15 46.46 -30.70 11.93
N ARG A 16 47.60 -30.89 11.25
CA ARG A 16 48.87 -30.20 11.57
C ARG A 16 49.12 -28.96 10.70
N ASP A 17 48.26 -28.70 9.71
CA ASP A 17 48.40 -27.59 8.78
C ASP A 17 47.54 -26.38 9.21
N ARG A 18 48.18 -25.40 9.85
CA ARG A 18 47.51 -24.15 10.30
C ARG A 18 47.09 -23.24 9.15
N ARG A 19 47.49 -23.53 7.91
CA ARG A 19 47.12 -22.74 6.72
C ARG A 19 45.66 -22.96 6.31
N GLY A 20 44.98 -23.98 6.85
CA GLY A 20 43.58 -24.30 6.54
C GLY A 20 42.53 -23.67 7.47
N VAL A 21 42.93 -23.00 8.56
CA VAL A 21 41.99 -22.47 9.56
C VAL A 21 41.04 -21.44 8.95
N SER A 22 41.56 -20.50 8.17
CA SER A 22 40.74 -19.49 7.47
C SER A 22 39.77 -20.10 6.45
N ALA A 23 40.13 -21.24 5.84
CA ALA A 23 39.24 -21.94 4.93
C ALA A 23 38.04 -22.57 5.65
N VAL A 24 38.23 -23.05 6.88
CA VAL A 24 37.16 -23.60 7.72
C VAL A 24 36.22 -22.49 8.21
N GLU A 25 36.76 -21.36 8.66
CA GLU A 25 35.95 -20.19 9.04
C GLU A 25 35.10 -19.67 7.87
N PHE A 26 35.70 -19.57 6.67
CA PHE A 26 34.96 -19.19 5.48
C PHE A 26 33.89 -20.23 5.11
N ALA A 27 34.18 -21.53 5.21
CA ALA A 27 33.20 -22.57 4.92
C ALA A 27 31.98 -22.54 5.84
N LEU A 28 32.12 -22.02 7.07
CA LEU A 28 31.01 -21.85 8.02
C LEU A 28 30.20 -20.57 7.75
N ILE A 29 30.85 -19.49 7.31
CA ILE A 29 30.20 -18.19 7.05
C ILE A 29 29.59 -18.14 5.63
N ALA A 30 30.21 -18.81 4.66
CA ALA A 30 29.78 -18.79 3.25
C ALA A 30 28.32 -19.21 3.04
N PRO A 31 27.76 -20.25 3.69
CA PRO A 31 26.35 -20.61 3.53
C PRO A 31 25.40 -19.46 3.91
N LEU A 32 25.70 -18.73 4.99
CA LEU A 32 24.92 -17.58 5.42
C LEU A 32 25.00 -16.44 4.41
N LEU A 33 26.22 -16.11 3.94
CA LEU A 33 26.42 -15.05 2.95
C LEU A 33 25.76 -15.38 1.60
N ILE A 34 25.84 -16.62 1.16
CA ILE A 34 25.19 -17.09 -0.08
C ILE A 34 23.67 -17.02 0.08
N GLY A 35 23.13 -17.47 1.21
CA GLY A 35 21.69 -17.39 1.49
C GLY A 35 21.20 -15.94 1.48
N LEU A 36 21.92 -15.04 2.15
CA LEU A 36 21.59 -13.61 2.18
C LEU A 36 21.64 -12.98 0.78
N TYR A 37 22.68 -13.29 -0.01
CA TYR A 37 22.83 -12.79 -1.37
C TYR A 37 21.68 -13.26 -2.28
N LEU A 38 21.37 -14.55 -2.26
CA LEU A 38 20.28 -15.11 -3.06
C LEU A 38 18.91 -14.58 -2.61
N GLY A 39 18.70 -14.42 -1.31
CA GLY A 39 17.48 -13.83 -0.76
C GLY A 39 17.29 -12.38 -1.20
N ALA A 40 18.34 -11.55 -1.10
CA ALA A 40 18.29 -10.16 -1.56
C ALA A 40 18.05 -10.06 -3.08
N ALA A 41 18.68 -10.93 -3.88
CA ALA A 41 18.46 -10.98 -5.32
C ALA A 41 17.01 -11.34 -5.66
N GLN A 42 16.45 -12.37 -5.01
CA GLN A 42 15.05 -12.77 -5.24
C GLN A 42 14.04 -11.72 -4.78
N LEU A 43 14.28 -11.08 -3.63
CA LEU A 43 13.45 -9.97 -3.16
C LEU A 43 13.44 -8.81 -4.17
N THR A 44 14.60 -8.50 -4.76
CA THR A 44 14.70 -7.44 -5.78
C THR A 44 13.88 -7.81 -7.03
N LEU A 45 13.90 -9.07 -7.45
CA LEU A 45 13.07 -9.56 -8.56
C LEU A 45 11.59 -9.51 -8.22
N ALA A 46 11.19 -9.92 -7.01
CA ALA A 46 9.80 -9.87 -6.56
C ALA A 46 9.26 -8.44 -6.55
N LEU A 47 10.00 -7.48 -5.98
CA LEU A 47 9.63 -6.07 -5.99
C LEU A 47 9.58 -5.48 -7.40
N SER A 48 10.43 -5.96 -8.32
CA SER A 48 10.40 -5.53 -9.71
C SER A 48 9.18 -6.07 -10.46
N ALA A 49 8.75 -7.29 -10.14
CA ALA A 49 7.51 -7.88 -10.66
C ALA A 49 6.28 -7.17 -10.08
N ASP A 50 6.29 -6.86 -8.79
CA ASP A 50 5.22 -6.16 -8.08
C ASP A 50 4.92 -4.79 -8.72
N ARG A 51 5.96 -3.99 -8.96
CA ARG A 51 5.83 -2.72 -9.69
C ARG A 51 5.22 -2.86 -11.08
N LYS A 52 5.42 -3.99 -11.74
CA LYS A 52 4.81 -4.26 -13.06
C LYS A 52 3.36 -4.68 -12.93
N VAL A 53 2.98 -5.41 -11.89
CA VAL A 53 1.57 -5.70 -11.56
C VAL A 53 0.82 -4.39 -11.31
N SER A 54 1.39 -3.49 -10.51
CA SER A 54 0.85 -2.14 -10.31
C SER A 54 0.72 -1.35 -11.60
N GLY A 55 1.77 -1.35 -12.44
CA GLY A 55 1.74 -0.68 -13.73
C GLY A 55 0.67 -1.25 -14.67
N ALA A 56 0.48 -2.57 -14.65
CA ALA A 56 -0.55 -3.24 -15.44
C ALA A 56 -1.97 -2.86 -14.97
N ALA A 57 -2.23 -2.88 -13.65
CA ALA A 57 -3.50 -2.43 -13.09
C ALA A 57 -3.84 -0.99 -13.50
N LEU A 58 -2.86 -0.09 -13.38
CA LEU A 58 -3.01 1.33 -13.76
C LEU A 58 -3.27 1.53 -15.25
N ILE A 59 -2.57 0.81 -16.14
CA ILE A 59 -2.76 0.93 -17.59
C ILE A 59 -4.16 0.43 -17.99
N VAL A 60 -4.58 -0.71 -17.45
CA VAL A 60 -5.92 -1.24 -17.71
C VAL A 60 -6.99 -0.28 -17.20
N ALA A 61 -6.80 0.29 -16.01
CA ALA A 61 -7.71 1.28 -15.45
C ALA A 61 -7.77 2.56 -16.30
N ASP A 62 -6.63 3.03 -16.83
CA ASP A 62 -6.55 4.22 -17.67
C ASP A 62 -7.25 4.01 -19.02
N LEU A 63 -7.05 2.84 -19.65
CA LEU A 63 -7.75 2.46 -20.89
C LEU A 63 -9.27 2.41 -20.68
N ALA A 64 -9.73 1.84 -19.57
CA ALA A 64 -11.14 1.76 -19.22
C ALA A 64 -11.73 3.16 -18.90
N ALA A 65 -11.03 3.99 -18.11
CA ALA A 65 -11.50 5.31 -17.72
C ALA A 65 -11.61 6.32 -18.88
N GLN A 66 -10.98 6.03 -20.02
CA GLN A 66 -11.03 6.87 -21.23
C GLN A 66 -12.19 6.55 -22.17
N ARG A 67 -13.06 5.61 -21.83
CA ARG A 67 -14.19 5.21 -22.68
C ARG A 67 -15.52 5.66 -22.10
N ASP A 68 -16.46 5.92 -22.98
CA ASP A 68 -17.84 6.24 -22.61
C ASP A 68 -18.64 4.93 -22.44
N THR A 69 -18.43 3.99 -23.36
CA THR A 69 -18.99 2.63 -23.38
C THR A 69 -17.89 1.62 -23.75
N ILE A 70 -17.85 0.46 -23.12
CA ILE A 70 -16.85 -0.60 -23.39
C ILE A 70 -17.55 -1.93 -23.69
N THR A 71 -17.03 -2.68 -24.65
CA THR A 71 -17.46 -4.05 -24.96
C THR A 71 -16.56 -5.08 -24.28
N ASN A 72 -17.07 -6.30 -24.04
CA ASN A 72 -16.23 -7.38 -23.48
C ASN A 72 -15.03 -7.75 -24.37
N ALA A 73 -15.12 -7.54 -25.68
CA ALA A 73 -14.00 -7.73 -26.59
C ALA A 73 -12.88 -6.71 -26.32
N GLU A 74 -13.22 -5.43 -26.14
CA GLU A 74 -12.25 -4.40 -25.77
C GLU A 74 -11.65 -4.63 -24.39
N ILE A 75 -12.44 -5.14 -23.42
CA ILE A 75 -11.92 -5.51 -22.09
C ILE A 75 -10.88 -6.63 -22.22
N ALA A 76 -11.13 -7.64 -23.05
CA ALA A 76 -10.15 -8.70 -23.30
C ALA A 76 -8.84 -8.15 -23.91
N ASP A 77 -8.94 -7.18 -24.82
CA ASP A 77 -7.76 -6.48 -25.37
C ASP A 77 -7.01 -5.70 -24.29
N TYR A 78 -7.72 -5.05 -23.35
CA TYR A 78 -7.11 -4.34 -22.22
C TYR A 78 -6.39 -5.33 -21.29
N PHE A 79 -6.97 -6.49 -21.01
CA PHE A 79 -6.32 -7.55 -20.23
C PHE A 79 -5.09 -8.13 -20.93
N ALA A 80 -5.14 -8.30 -22.25
CA ALA A 80 -3.96 -8.70 -23.03
C ALA A 80 -2.85 -7.64 -22.92
N ALA A 81 -3.19 -6.35 -23.01
CA ALA A 81 -2.23 -5.26 -22.83
C ALA A 81 -1.65 -5.22 -21.41
N GLY A 82 -2.49 -5.38 -20.37
CA GLY A 82 -2.07 -5.45 -18.98
C GLY A 82 -1.08 -6.59 -18.74
N ARG A 83 -1.37 -7.80 -19.25
CA ARG A 83 -0.45 -8.95 -19.17
C ARG A 83 0.89 -8.66 -19.86
N ALA A 84 0.87 -8.00 -21.02
CA ALA A 84 2.11 -7.66 -21.74
C ALA A 84 3.05 -6.74 -20.94
N MET A 85 2.50 -5.90 -20.04
CA MET A 85 3.30 -5.00 -19.18
C MET A 85 4.16 -5.74 -18.14
N THR A 86 3.79 -6.98 -17.83
CA THR A 86 4.54 -7.82 -16.88
C THR A 86 5.85 -8.37 -17.46
N ALA A 87 6.06 -8.30 -18.78
CA ALA A 87 7.31 -8.73 -19.42
C ALA A 87 8.52 -8.03 -18.77
N PRO A 88 9.64 -8.73 -18.46
CA PRO A 88 9.97 -10.08 -18.89
C PRO A 88 9.51 -11.20 -17.94
N PHE A 89 8.65 -10.91 -16.96
CA PHE A 89 8.05 -11.94 -16.11
C PHE A 89 6.93 -12.69 -16.85
N ASP A 90 6.68 -13.93 -16.46
CA ASP A 90 5.61 -14.75 -17.03
C ASP A 90 4.24 -14.29 -16.49
N GLY A 91 3.56 -13.45 -17.26
CA GLY A 91 2.22 -12.95 -16.95
C GLY A 91 1.07 -13.89 -17.34
N SER A 92 1.34 -15.12 -17.80
CA SER A 92 0.27 -16.04 -18.24
C SER A 92 -0.70 -16.42 -17.12
N GLY A 93 -0.23 -16.45 -15.87
CA GLY A 93 -1.04 -16.70 -14.67
C GLY A 93 -1.61 -15.44 -14.03
N MET A 94 -1.50 -14.27 -14.67
CA MET A 94 -2.04 -13.02 -14.13
C MET A 94 -3.56 -13.01 -14.26
N ALA A 95 -4.24 -12.80 -13.12
CA ALA A 95 -5.65 -12.52 -13.04
C ALA A 95 -5.90 -11.00 -13.03
N LEU A 96 -6.95 -10.57 -13.71
CA LEU A 96 -7.34 -9.18 -13.83
C LEU A 96 -8.86 -9.05 -13.67
N ARG A 97 -9.31 -7.98 -13.03
CA ARG A 97 -10.71 -7.59 -12.95
C ARG A 97 -10.86 -6.10 -13.18
N ILE A 98 -11.87 -5.71 -13.96
CA ILE A 98 -12.32 -4.32 -14.10
C ILE A 98 -13.74 -4.25 -13.55
N SER A 99 -13.96 -3.31 -12.64
CA SER A 99 -15.25 -3.08 -12.01
C SER A 99 -15.60 -1.59 -12.10
N SER A 100 -16.84 -1.29 -12.50
CA SER A 100 -17.42 0.05 -12.37
C SER A 100 -18.21 0.10 -11.07
N VAL A 101 -17.79 0.97 -10.16
CA VAL A 101 -18.47 1.16 -8.87
C VAL A 101 -19.07 2.56 -8.84
N ARG A 102 -20.32 2.65 -8.42
CA ARG A 102 -21.11 3.89 -8.42
C ARG A 102 -21.68 4.17 -7.04
N MET A 103 -21.93 5.44 -6.79
CA MET A 103 -22.67 5.91 -5.64
C MET A 103 -24.00 6.51 -6.12
N ASP A 104 -25.11 6.09 -5.53
CA ASP A 104 -26.42 6.70 -5.81
C ASP A 104 -26.53 8.10 -5.17
N GLU A 105 -27.66 8.77 -5.35
CA GLU A 105 -27.88 10.10 -4.75
C GLU A 105 -28.04 10.07 -3.22
N ASN A 106 -28.36 8.90 -2.65
CA ASN A 106 -28.54 8.69 -1.20
C ASN A 106 -27.21 8.36 -0.50
N GLY A 107 -26.12 8.20 -1.25
CA GLY A 107 -24.81 7.81 -0.74
C GLY A 107 -24.57 6.30 -0.67
N GLN A 108 -25.49 5.48 -1.18
CA GLN A 108 -25.32 4.03 -1.27
C GLN A 108 -24.38 3.69 -2.42
N ILE A 109 -23.32 2.94 -2.09
CA ILE A 109 -22.37 2.44 -3.08
C ILE A 109 -22.85 1.08 -3.61
N PHE A 110 -22.80 0.90 -4.92
CA PHE A 110 -23.15 -0.36 -5.59
C PHE A 110 -22.21 -0.66 -6.76
N LEU A 111 -22.08 -1.95 -7.07
CA LEU A 111 -21.37 -2.42 -8.25
C LEU A 111 -22.28 -2.26 -9.48
N ASP A 112 -21.86 -1.46 -10.46
CA ASP A 112 -22.62 -1.21 -11.70
C ASP A 112 -22.43 -2.36 -12.68
N TRP A 113 -21.16 -2.74 -12.94
CA TRP A 113 -20.80 -3.91 -13.71
C TRP A 113 -19.38 -4.36 -13.36
N SER A 114 -19.05 -5.60 -13.67
CA SER A 114 -17.71 -6.13 -13.49
C SER A 114 -17.39 -7.25 -14.46
N VAL A 115 -16.14 -7.27 -14.93
CA VAL A 115 -15.61 -8.31 -15.81
C VAL A 115 -14.24 -8.73 -15.30
N ALA A 116 -14.00 -10.03 -15.21
CA ALA A 116 -12.74 -10.58 -14.73
C ALA A 116 -12.24 -11.74 -15.60
N GLU A 117 -10.93 -11.93 -15.61
CA GLU A 117 -10.22 -13.08 -16.15
C GLU A 117 -9.33 -13.66 -15.04
N GLY A 118 -9.48 -14.94 -14.71
CA GLY A 118 -8.65 -15.61 -13.70
C GLY A 118 -8.98 -15.31 -12.23
N MET A 119 -10.01 -14.52 -11.95
CA MET A 119 -10.52 -14.24 -10.60
C MET A 119 -12.04 -14.04 -10.59
N ASP A 120 -12.64 -13.97 -9.40
CA ASP A 120 -14.08 -13.74 -9.24
C ASP A 120 -14.47 -12.33 -9.73
N PRO A 121 -15.47 -12.20 -10.64
CA PRO A 121 -15.89 -10.91 -11.16
C PRO A 121 -16.70 -10.08 -10.15
N SER A 122 -17.35 -10.71 -9.18
CA SER A 122 -18.31 -10.07 -8.28
C SER A 122 -17.73 -9.70 -6.92
N ALA A 123 -16.42 -9.84 -6.68
CA ALA A 123 -15.92 -9.47 -5.36
C ALA A 123 -16.11 -7.96 -5.13
N VAL A 124 -16.70 -7.68 -3.96
CA VAL A 124 -16.87 -6.34 -3.41
C VAL A 124 -15.55 -5.60 -3.57
N ALA A 125 -15.58 -4.43 -4.19
CA ALA A 125 -14.40 -3.58 -4.30
C ALA A 125 -13.77 -3.46 -2.91
N PRO A 126 -12.44 -3.61 -2.78
CA PRO A 126 -11.77 -3.41 -1.49
C PRO A 126 -12.28 -2.11 -0.88
N SER A 127 -12.60 -2.13 0.42
CA SER A 127 -13.29 -1.06 1.15
C SER A 127 -12.89 0.31 0.60
N LEU A 128 -13.79 0.92 -0.18
CA LEU A 128 -13.48 2.15 -0.89
C LEU A 128 -13.05 3.20 0.14
N PRO A 129 -11.88 3.83 -0.02
CA PRO A 129 -11.44 4.88 0.89
C PRO A 129 -12.54 5.93 1.04
N ALA A 130 -12.81 6.34 2.29
CA ALA A 130 -13.80 7.36 2.57
C ALA A 130 -13.53 8.60 1.70
N ASN A 131 -14.59 9.18 1.12
CA ASN A 131 -14.56 10.35 0.24
C ASN A 131 -14.00 10.12 -1.18
N LEU A 132 -13.75 8.88 -1.61
CA LEU A 132 -13.33 8.62 -2.99
C LEU A 132 -14.44 8.89 -4.02
N LEU A 133 -15.69 8.64 -3.62
CA LEU A 133 -16.90 8.88 -4.39
C LEU A 133 -17.75 9.99 -3.75
N ALA A 134 -18.35 10.82 -4.60
CA ALA A 134 -19.43 11.74 -4.23
C ALA A 134 -20.78 11.17 -4.72
N PRO A 135 -21.93 11.61 -4.17
CA PRO A 135 -23.24 11.17 -4.65
C PRO A 135 -23.39 11.34 -6.16
N GLY A 136 -23.86 10.30 -6.84
CA GLY A 136 -23.94 10.25 -8.32
C GLY A 136 -22.61 10.02 -9.05
N GLY A 137 -21.50 9.91 -8.33
CA GLY A 137 -20.17 9.68 -8.88
C GLY A 137 -19.89 8.21 -9.21
N SER A 138 -18.82 7.98 -9.97
CA SER A 138 -18.33 6.64 -10.28
C SER A 138 -16.80 6.55 -10.24
N VAL A 139 -16.30 5.33 -10.07
CA VAL A 139 -14.89 4.97 -10.12
C VAL A 139 -14.73 3.65 -10.84
N ILE A 140 -13.72 3.57 -11.69
CA ILE A 140 -13.22 2.32 -12.24
C ILE A 140 -12.19 1.76 -11.28
N VAL A 141 -12.44 0.53 -10.84
CA VAL A 141 -11.55 -0.25 -9.97
C VAL A 141 -10.96 -1.36 -10.81
N VAL A 142 -9.63 -1.48 -10.81
CA VAL A 142 -8.95 -2.58 -11.46
C VAL A 142 -8.12 -3.34 -10.44
N ASP A 143 -8.42 -4.62 -10.28
CA ASP A 143 -7.64 -5.52 -9.44
C ASP A 143 -6.75 -6.37 -10.34
N ALA A 144 -5.46 -6.42 -10.00
CA ALA A 144 -4.48 -7.27 -10.66
C ALA A 144 -3.88 -8.23 -9.64
N GLN A 145 -3.80 -9.51 -9.98
CA GLN A 145 -3.13 -10.53 -9.16
C GLN A 145 -2.23 -11.38 -10.05
N MET A 146 -1.00 -11.63 -9.62
CA MET A 146 -0.06 -12.43 -10.38
C MET A 146 0.76 -13.33 -9.46
N PRO A 147 0.80 -14.65 -9.70
CA PRO A 147 1.67 -15.55 -8.94
C PRO A 147 3.13 -15.29 -9.31
N PHE A 148 3.96 -14.98 -8.31
CA PHE A 148 5.39 -14.83 -8.48
C PHE A 148 6.11 -16.14 -8.13
N LYS A 149 6.71 -16.77 -9.14
CA LYS A 149 7.51 -17.98 -8.99
C LYS A 149 8.97 -17.61 -8.75
N THR A 150 9.52 -18.05 -7.61
CA THR A 150 10.96 -17.92 -7.36
C THR A 150 11.73 -19.02 -8.09
N SER A 151 12.97 -18.76 -8.49
CA SER A 151 13.84 -19.77 -9.12
C SER A 151 14.27 -20.87 -8.14
N PHE A 152 13.94 -20.72 -6.87
CA PHE A 152 14.25 -21.64 -5.77
C PHE A 152 12.97 -22.15 -5.10
N GLY A 153 11.85 -22.24 -5.82
CA GLY A 153 10.51 -22.52 -5.26
C GLY A 153 10.48 -23.68 -4.26
N ASP A 154 11.18 -24.77 -4.54
CA ASP A 154 11.25 -25.95 -3.66
C ASP A 154 11.92 -25.68 -2.29
N LEU A 155 12.73 -24.62 -2.18
CA LEU A 155 13.42 -24.23 -0.95
C LEU A 155 12.61 -23.24 -0.09
N PHE A 156 11.74 -22.44 -0.71
CA PHE A 156 11.04 -21.33 -0.04
C PHE A 156 9.52 -21.52 0.10
N GLY A 157 8.96 -22.62 -0.39
CA GLY A 157 7.55 -22.95 -0.22
C GLY A 157 6.66 -22.48 -1.37
N SER A 158 5.36 -22.27 -1.08
CA SER A 158 4.34 -21.93 -2.07
C SER A 158 4.63 -20.61 -2.82
N PRO A 159 4.17 -20.45 -4.07
CA PRO A 159 4.27 -19.18 -4.80
C PRO A 159 3.64 -18.04 -4.01
N VAL A 160 4.32 -16.89 -3.99
CA VAL A 160 3.77 -15.66 -3.40
C VAL A 160 2.91 -14.98 -4.46
N SER A 161 1.67 -14.64 -4.14
CA SER A 161 0.81 -13.87 -5.04
C SER A 161 1.09 -12.38 -4.84
N LEU A 162 1.43 -11.69 -5.92
CA LEU A 162 1.56 -10.23 -5.96
C LEU A 162 0.20 -9.66 -6.38
N SER A 163 -0.27 -8.62 -5.70
CA SER A 163 -1.57 -8.03 -5.99
C SER A 163 -1.55 -6.52 -5.86
N ASP A 164 -2.24 -5.83 -6.74
CA ASP A 164 -2.45 -4.38 -6.63
C ASP A 164 -3.84 -3.99 -7.13
N THR A 165 -4.36 -2.88 -6.60
CA THR A 165 -5.65 -2.31 -6.97
C THR A 165 -5.47 -0.85 -7.43
N ALA A 166 -5.93 -0.54 -8.64
CA ALA A 166 -5.94 0.81 -9.18
C ALA A 166 -7.35 1.40 -9.17
N TRP A 167 -7.46 2.66 -8.76
CA TRP A 167 -8.71 3.44 -8.79
C TRP A 167 -8.56 4.64 -9.71
N LEU A 168 -9.46 4.78 -10.68
CA LEU A 168 -9.50 5.93 -11.57
C LEU A 168 -10.93 6.41 -11.77
N ARG A 169 -11.14 7.73 -11.72
CA ARG A 169 -12.40 8.32 -12.16
C ARG A 169 -12.48 8.31 -13.69
N PRO A 170 -13.64 7.98 -14.28
CA PRO A 170 -13.85 8.15 -15.71
C PRO A 170 -13.55 9.60 -16.14
N ARG A 171 -12.88 9.76 -17.29
CA ARG A 171 -12.36 11.06 -17.74
C ARG A 171 -13.28 11.80 -18.70
N ARG A 172 -14.14 11.07 -19.40
CA ARG A 172 -15.02 11.63 -20.45
C ARG A 172 -16.48 11.68 -20.04
N THR A 173 -16.92 10.73 -19.23
CA THR A 173 -18.31 10.59 -18.78
C THR A 173 -18.39 10.57 -17.26
N GLY A 174 -19.61 10.74 -16.72
CA GLY A 174 -19.84 10.56 -15.29
C GLY A 174 -19.73 9.10 -14.83
N HIS A 175 -19.93 8.14 -15.74
CA HIS A 175 -19.74 6.71 -15.54
C HIS A 175 -19.51 6.00 -16.89
N VAL A 176 -18.85 4.85 -16.85
CA VAL A 176 -18.60 4.00 -18.03
C VAL A 176 -19.65 2.90 -18.03
N THR A 177 -20.27 2.61 -19.18
CA THR A 177 -21.22 1.49 -19.32
C THR A 177 -20.62 0.32 -20.10
N ASN A 178 -21.08 -0.90 -19.82
CA ASN A 178 -20.71 -2.09 -20.58
C ASN A 178 -21.85 -2.53 -21.53
N THR A 179 -21.54 -2.70 -22.81
CA THR A 179 -22.51 -3.04 -23.87
C THR A 179 -23.02 -4.48 -23.81
N SER A 180 -22.42 -5.38 -23.02
CA SER A 180 -22.87 -6.77 -22.91
C SER A 180 -24.00 -7.01 -21.91
N GLU A 181 -24.33 -6.02 -21.09
CA GLU A 181 -25.54 -6.07 -20.29
C GLU A 181 -26.68 -5.37 -21.03
N PRO A 182 -27.89 -5.96 -21.05
CA PRO A 182 -29.02 -5.28 -21.63
C PRO A 182 -29.27 -4.00 -20.85
N THR A 183 -29.30 -2.88 -21.57
CA THR A 183 -29.86 -1.61 -21.09
C THR A 183 -31.37 -1.81 -20.90
N GLY A 184 -31.75 -2.52 -19.83
CA GLY A 184 -33.11 -2.69 -19.35
C GLY A 184 -33.27 -1.80 -18.14
N GLY A 185 -33.98 -0.69 -18.28
CA GLY A 185 -34.26 0.20 -17.17
C GLY A 185 -35.04 -0.48 -16.05
N VAL A 186 -34.81 0.03 -14.84
CA VAL A 186 -35.63 -0.10 -13.63
C VAL A 186 -35.71 -1.54 -13.06
N ASP A 187 -35.28 -1.70 -11.80
CA ASP A 187 -35.52 -2.88 -10.94
C ASP A 187 -34.63 -4.13 -11.11
N ALA A 188 -33.30 -3.97 -11.21
CA ALA A 188 -32.45 -4.97 -10.55
C ALA A 188 -32.52 -4.68 -9.04
N PRO A 189 -32.98 -5.61 -8.18
CA PRO A 189 -32.95 -5.37 -6.74
C PRO A 189 -31.50 -5.03 -6.37
N PRO A 190 -31.27 -4.04 -5.49
CA PRO A 190 -29.94 -3.83 -4.95
C PRO A 190 -29.46 -5.20 -4.49
N THR A 191 -28.30 -5.64 -4.97
CA THR A 191 -27.58 -6.63 -4.19
C THR A 191 -27.26 -5.91 -2.90
N GLU A 192 -28.14 -6.05 -1.91
CA GLU A 192 -27.91 -5.59 -0.57
C GLU A 192 -26.55 -6.15 -0.20
N LEU A 193 -25.60 -5.24 0.00
CA LEU A 193 -24.45 -5.53 0.81
C LEU A 193 -25.03 -6.19 2.06
N LEU A 194 -24.68 -7.45 2.29
CA LEU A 194 -24.96 -8.08 3.58
C LEU A 194 -24.57 -7.05 4.64
N PRO A 195 -25.44 -6.76 5.62
CA PRO A 195 -25.05 -5.87 6.71
C PRO A 195 -23.71 -6.40 7.24
N ASP A 196 -22.72 -5.50 7.31
CA ASP A 196 -21.37 -5.84 7.77
C ASP A 196 -21.47 -6.76 8.99
N PRO A 197 -20.68 -7.86 9.07
CA PRO A 197 -20.55 -8.55 10.34
C PRO A 197 -20.12 -7.49 11.36
N GLU A 198 -20.96 -7.31 12.39
CA GLU A 198 -20.77 -6.31 13.44
C GLU A 198 -19.29 -6.32 13.85
N PRO A 199 -18.58 -5.18 13.73
CA PRO A 199 -17.14 -5.18 13.91
C PRO A 199 -16.84 -5.71 15.31
N GLU A 200 -15.99 -6.73 15.40
CA GLU A 200 -15.46 -7.16 16.69
C GLU A 200 -14.98 -5.91 17.44
N PRO A 201 -15.35 -5.74 18.73
CA PRO A 201 -15.03 -4.53 19.46
C PRO A 201 -13.52 -4.33 19.42
N GLN A 202 -13.09 -3.31 18.69
CA GLN A 202 -11.69 -2.89 18.68
C GLN A 202 -11.29 -2.61 20.14
N PRO A 203 -10.09 -3.03 20.59
CA PRO A 203 -9.59 -2.59 21.87
C PRO A 203 -9.65 -1.06 21.90
N GLU A 204 -10.32 -0.48 22.90
CA GLU A 204 -10.41 0.96 23.05
C GLU A 204 -9.01 1.58 22.90
N PRO A 205 -8.86 2.68 22.16
CA PRO A 205 -7.61 3.41 22.13
C PRO A 205 -7.22 3.73 23.57
N GLN A 206 -6.04 3.29 24.00
CA GLN A 206 -5.52 3.68 25.31
C GLN A 206 -5.59 5.21 25.39
N PRO A 207 -6.11 5.78 26.49
CA PRO A 207 -6.20 7.23 26.62
C PRO A 207 -4.81 7.81 26.43
N GLN A 208 -4.67 8.70 25.44
CA GLN A 208 -3.45 9.48 25.29
C GLN A 208 -3.25 10.25 26.62
N PRO A 209 -2.03 10.29 27.17
CA PRO A 209 -1.77 11.12 28.33
C PRO A 209 -2.18 12.56 27.99
N GLU A 210 -3.09 13.09 28.81
CA GLU A 210 -3.56 14.48 28.71
C GLU A 210 -2.34 15.41 28.70
N PRO A 211 -2.28 16.42 27.81
CA PRO A 211 -1.21 17.40 27.85
C PRO A 211 -1.18 18.02 29.25
N GLU A 212 -0.02 17.93 29.91
CA GLU A 212 0.19 18.49 31.23
C GLU A 212 -0.19 19.98 31.21
N PRO A 213 -0.99 20.48 32.18
CA PRO A 213 -1.42 21.87 32.18
C PRO A 213 -0.19 22.78 32.19
N GLU A 214 -0.14 23.73 31.25
CA GLU A 214 0.90 24.75 31.26
C GLU A 214 0.95 25.42 32.65
N PRO A 215 2.16 25.61 33.22
CA PRO A 215 2.28 26.28 34.50
C PRO A 215 1.68 27.69 34.41
N ALA A 216 0.82 28.01 35.38
CA ALA A 216 0.18 29.32 35.45
C ALA A 216 1.23 30.44 35.40
N PRO A 217 0.96 31.56 34.71
CA PRO A 217 1.85 32.71 34.74
C PRO A 217 2.07 33.16 36.20
N PRO A 218 3.29 33.60 36.55
CA PRO A 218 3.56 34.08 37.91
C PRO A 218 2.61 35.23 38.26
N PRO A 219 2.20 35.37 39.53
CA PRO A 219 1.32 36.44 39.95
C PRO A 219 1.93 37.80 39.56
N GLU A 220 1.14 38.61 38.87
CA GLU A 220 1.50 39.96 38.49
C GLU A 220 1.82 40.74 39.76
N SER A 221 3.03 41.29 39.85
CA SER A 221 3.48 42.04 41.02
C SER A 221 2.57 43.24 41.27
N GLU A 222 1.99 43.28 42.46
CA GLU A 222 1.16 44.38 42.97
C GLU A 222 1.91 45.72 42.81
N PRO A 223 1.28 46.78 42.27
CA PRO A 223 1.97 48.04 42.04
C PRO A 223 2.40 48.67 43.38
N GLU A 224 3.70 48.95 43.48
CA GLU A 224 4.33 49.59 44.63
C GLU A 224 3.63 50.94 44.95
N PRO A 225 3.27 51.23 46.21
CA PRO A 225 2.65 52.50 46.56
C PRO A 225 3.59 53.67 46.25
N SER A 226 3.08 54.67 45.54
CA SER A 226 3.84 55.86 45.14
C SER A 226 4.44 56.58 46.37
N PRO A 227 5.69 57.07 46.28
CA PRO A 227 6.34 57.75 47.39
C PRO A 227 5.62 59.07 47.74
N PRO A 228 5.57 59.45 49.03
CA PRO A 228 4.95 60.70 49.46
C PRO A 228 5.69 61.92 48.88
N PRO A 229 4.98 63.04 48.64
CA PRO A 229 5.57 64.23 48.03
C PRO A 229 6.69 64.80 48.90
N ALA A 230 7.80 65.17 48.25
CA ALA A 230 8.98 65.72 48.90
C ALA A 230 8.65 67.00 49.70
N HIS A 231 9.14 67.05 50.94
CA HIS A 231 9.04 68.22 51.80
C HIS A 231 9.96 69.34 51.27
N CYS A 232 9.40 70.47 50.83
CA CYS A 232 10.18 71.66 50.49
C CYS A 232 10.82 72.26 51.76
N PRO A 233 12.14 72.44 51.82
CA PRO A 233 12.75 73.23 52.88
C PRO A 233 12.37 74.72 52.75
N PRO A 234 12.27 75.46 53.87
CA PRO A 234 11.82 76.84 53.88
C PRO A 234 12.79 77.75 53.11
N GLY A 235 12.27 78.50 52.14
CA GLY A 235 13.03 79.47 51.32
C GLY A 235 12.99 79.23 49.80
N HIS A 236 12.57 78.04 49.34
CA HIS A 236 12.60 77.65 47.91
C HIS A 236 11.24 77.60 47.19
N ARG A 237 10.18 78.16 47.77
CA ARG A 237 8.84 78.17 47.16
C ARG A 237 8.64 79.41 46.28
N ARG A 238 8.85 79.31 44.96
CA ARG A 238 8.41 80.32 43.97
C ARG A 238 7.35 79.72 43.05
N GLN A 239 6.18 80.36 42.99
CA GLN A 239 5.07 80.04 42.08
C GLN A 239 4.58 78.58 42.12
N GLY A 240 4.18 78.11 43.30
CA GLY A 240 3.34 76.90 43.41
C GLY A 240 4.01 75.57 43.09
N ARG A 241 5.33 75.54 42.84
CA ARG A 241 6.11 74.30 42.73
C ARG A 241 7.18 74.24 43.81
N CYS A 242 7.23 73.08 44.45
CA CYS A 242 8.47 72.42 44.81
C CYS A 242 8.89 71.64 43.55
#